data_AF-A0A8B6XQA2-F1
#
_entry.id   AF-A0A8B6XQA2-F1
#
_cell.length_a   1.000
_cell.length_b   1.000
_cell.length_c   1.000
_cell.angle_alpha   90.00
_cell.angle_beta   90.00
_cell.angle_gamma   90.00
#
_symmetry.space_group_name_H-M   'P 1'
#
loop_
_entity.id
_entity.type
_entity.pdbx_description
1 polymer ?
#
loop_
_entity_poly.entity_id
_entity_poly.type
_entity_poly.pdbx_seq_one_letter_code
_entity_poly.pdbx_strand_id
1 'polypeptide(L)'
;MNYDTVNIDVIKRQKYLQCKPGHVSSIVEEHFYLNESLSQLRMLHKLRPFPRMVPVQLIWTSKYSDSISNDKNEIWLKSCDIYTKDETNPNVKSLKLKGSLEQVLLTKHQTVVQVIVKILSTYKNTKNI
;
A
#
# COMPACT_ATOMS: atom_id res chain seq x y z
N MET A 1 -13.62 -5.25 -10.37
CA MET A 1 -13.92 -5.37 -8.92
C MET A 1 -15.23 -6.10 -8.75
N ASN A 2 -15.27 -7.16 -7.94
CA ASN A 2 -16.54 -7.78 -7.54
C ASN A 2 -17.11 -6.96 -6.36
N TYR A 3 -18.19 -6.22 -6.60
CA TYR A 3 -18.75 -5.27 -5.64
C TYR A 3 -19.62 -5.93 -4.55
N ASP A 4 -19.91 -7.22 -4.69
CA ASP A 4 -20.86 -7.95 -3.83
C ASP A 4 -20.40 -8.00 -2.36
N THR A 5 -19.10 -7.88 -2.10
CA THR A 5 -18.52 -7.94 -0.74
C THR A 5 -18.22 -6.56 -0.12
N VAL A 6 -18.43 -5.47 -0.86
CA VAL A 6 -18.07 -4.11 -0.42
C VAL A 6 -19.32 -3.35 0.00
N ASN A 7 -19.26 -2.66 1.14
CA ASN A 7 -20.38 -1.87 1.65
C ASN A 7 -20.85 -0.83 0.60
N ILE A 8 -22.17 -0.76 0.39
CA ILE A 8 -22.81 0.10 -0.61
C ILE A 8 -22.46 1.59 -0.43
N ASP A 9 -22.23 2.06 0.80
CA ASP A 9 -21.90 3.45 1.07
C ASP A 9 -20.49 3.81 0.60
N VAL A 10 -19.56 2.85 0.68
CA VAL A 10 -18.20 3.00 0.11
C VAL A 10 -18.29 3.15 -1.40
N ILE A 11 -19.13 2.35 -2.05
CA ILE A 11 -19.35 2.40 -3.50
C ILE A 11 -19.99 3.73 -3.91
N LYS A 12 -21.03 4.18 -3.18
CA LYS A 12 -21.69 5.48 -3.43
C LYS A 12 -20.71 6.63 -3.29
N ARG A 13 -19.87 6.61 -2.26
CA ARG A 13 -18.83 7.63 -2.04
C ARG A 13 -17.80 7.64 -3.17
N GLN A 14 -17.32 6.47 -3.60
CA GLN A 14 -16.39 6.37 -4.71
C GLN A 14 -17.00 6.93 -6.00
N LYS A 15 -18.25 6.56 -6.31
CA LYS A 15 -18.97 7.09 -7.47
C LYS A 15 -19.13 8.60 -7.40
N TYR A 16 -19.53 9.13 -6.24
CA TYR A 16 -19.66 10.58 -6.04
C TYR A 16 -18.35 11.32 -6.37
N LEU A 17 -17.21 10.80 -5.90
CA LEU A 17 -15.90 11.38 -6.19
C LEU A 17 -15.53 11.31 -7.68
N GLN A 18 -16.03 10.31 -8.42
CA GLN A 18 -15.78 10.17 -9.85
C GLN A 18 -16.73 11.01 -10.73
N CYS A 19 -17.82 11.55 -10.18
CA CYS A 19 -18.79 12.32 -10.98
C CYS A 19 -18.28 13.70 -11.43
N LYS A 20 -17.28 14.27 -10.75
CA LYS A 20 -16.72 15.58 -11.12
C LYS A 20 -15.51 15.38 -12.04
N PRO A 21 -15.46 16.01 -13.22
CA PRO A 21 -14.35 15.83 -14.16
C PRO A 21 -12.99 16.20 -13.57
N GLY A 22 -12.94 17.21 -12.69
CA GLY A 22 -11.70 17.60 -11.99
C GLY A 22 -11.17 16.57 -10.97
N HIS A 23 -11.96 15.59 -10.54
CA HIS A 23 -11.47 14.47 -9.72
C HIS A 23 -10.98 13.30 -10.59
N VAL A 24 -11.59 13.13 -11.77
CA VAL A 24 -11.19 12.10 -12.74
C VAL A 24 -9.87 12.47 -13.42
N SER A 25 -9.62 13.77 -13.66
CA SER A 25 -8.36 14.25 -14.23
C SER A 25 -7.14 13.81 -13.41
N SER A 26 -7.25 13.79 -12.07
CA SER A 26 -6.16 13.34 -11.19
C SER A 26 -5.76 11.89 -11.43
N ILE A 27 -6.70 11.00 -11.76
CA ILE A 27 -6.40 9.59 -12.07
C ILE A 27 -5.57 9.49 -13.36
N VAL A 28 -5.92 10.30 -14.36
CA VAL A 28 -5.22 10.33 -15.65
C VAL A 28 -3.82 10.92 -15.48
N GLU A 29 -3.70 12.02 -14.73
CA GLU A 29 -2.43 12.66 -14.41
C GLU A 29 -1.50 11.70 -13.65
N GLU A 30 -2.01 11.02 -12.62
CA GLU A 30 -1.24 10.04 -11.85
C GLU A 30 -0.70 8.92 -12.75
N HIS A 31 -1.53 8.41 -13.66
CA HIS A 31 -1.11 7.38 -14.60
C HIS A 31 -0.05 7.90 -15.59
N PHE A 32 -0.23 9.12 -16.10
CA PHE A 32 0.70 9.74 -17.04
C PHE A 32 2.07 10.00 -16.41
N TYR A 33 2.10 10.50 -15.17
CA TYR A 33 3.33 10.84 -14.44
C TYR A 33 3.93 9.67 -13.64
N LEU A 34 3.40 8.46 -13.74
CA LEU A 34 3.82 7.33 -12.90
C LEU A 34 5.33 7.06 -12.98
N ASN A 35 5.91 7.06 -14.19
CA ASN A 35 7.34 6.83 -14.40
C ASN A 35 8.19 7.96 -13.80
N GLU A 36 7.72 9.20 -13.90
CA GLU A 36 8.41 10.36 -13.32
C GLU A 36 8.38 10.27 -11.79
N SER A 37 7.21 9.99 -11.21
CA SER A 37 7.04 9.76 -9.77
C SER A 37 7.96 8.65 -9.25
N LEU A 38 8.08 7.53 -9.96
CA LEU A 38 9.01 6.46 -9.59
C LEU A 38 10.49 6.89 -9.68
N SER A 39 10.85 7.68 -10.70
CA SER A 39 12.21 8.24 -10.83
C SER A 39 12.54 9.18 -9.66
N GLN A 40 11.60 10.05 -9.30
CA GLN A 40 11.73 10.97 -8.17
C GLN A 40 11.86 10.20 -6.84
N LEU A 41 11.05 9.16 -6.62
CA LEU A 41 11.16 8.30 -5.44
C LEU A 41 12.52 7.59 -5.36
N ARG A 42 13.04 7.10 -6.50
CA ARG A 42 14.37 6.49 -6.55
C ARG A 42 15.47 7.50 -6.20
N MET A 43 15.37 8.74 -6.67
CA MET A 43 16.30 9.80 -6.31
C MET A 43 16.21 10.13 -4.81
N LEU A 44 14.99 10.28 -4.29
CA LEU A 44 14.74 10.56 -2.88
C LEU A 44 15.33 9.48 -1.97
N HIS A 45 15.19 8.20 -2.34
CA HIS A 45 15.78 7.10 -1.59
C HIS A 45 17.32 7.15 -1.52
N LYS A 46 17.97 7.67 -2.58
CA LYS A 46 19.43 7.88 -2.58
C LYS A 46 19.86 9.05 -1.71
N LEU A 47 19.09 10.13 -1.72
CA LEU A 47 19.38 11.35 -0.96
C LEU A 47 19.08 11.19 0.54
N ARG A 48 17.97 10.51 0.85
CA ARG A 48 17.47 10.30 2.21
C ARG A 48 17.00 8.85 2.35
N PRO A 49 17.90 7.91 2.69
CA PRO A 49 17.52 6.52 2.89
C PRO A 49 16.54 6.40 4.07
N PHE A 50 15.72 5.35 4.05
CA PHE A 50 14.73 5.14 5.09
C PHE A 50 15.40 4.99 6.47
N PRO A 51 14.88 5.61 7.54
CA PRO A 51 15.50 5.54 8.85
C PRO A 51 15.61 4.11 9.39
N ARG A 52 16.82 3.68 9.78
CA ARG A 52 17.08 2.31 10.27
C ARG A 52 16.51 2.01 11.66
N MET A 53 16.35 3.05 12.48
CA MET A 53 15.87 2.94 13.86
C MET A 53 14.35 2.95 13.98
N VAL A 54 13.63 3.25 12.89
CA VAL A 54 12.17 3.30 12.93
C VAL A 54 11.63 1.91 12.59
N PRO A 55 10.84 1.29 13.48
CA PRO A 55 10.23 0.00 13.19
C PRO A 55 9.21 0.17 12.07
N VAL A 56 9.31 -0.68 11.04
CA VAL A 56 8.43 -0.65 9.87
C VAL A 56 7.62 -1.92 9.83
N GLN A 57 6.33 -1.78 9.57
CA GLN A 57 5.45 -2.92 9.28
C GLN A 57 5.01 -2.83 7.82
N LEU A 58 5.50 -3.75 6.99
CA LEU A 58 5.08 -3.88 5.61
C LEU A 58 3.82 -4.75 5.54
N ILE A 59 2.74 -4.21 4.98
CA ILE A 59 1.51 -4.95 4.66
C ILE A 59 1.43 -5.02 3.15
N TRP A 60 1.37 -6.23 2.61
CA TRP A 60 1.36 -6.43 1.16
C TRP A 60 0.52 -7.65 0.78
N THR A 61 0.23 -7.78 -0.50
CA THR A 61 -0.73 -8.75 -1.04
C THR A 61 -0.08 -9.75 -1.98
N SER A 62 -0.75 -10.90 -2.18
CA SER A 62 -0.30 -11.93 -3.13
C SER A 62 -0.33 -11.49 -4.60
N LYS A 63 -1.10 -10.44 -4.93
CA LYS A 63 -1.15 -9.82 -6.25
C LYS A 63 -1.31 -8.31 -6.09
N TYR A 64 -0.81 -7.54 -7.04
CA TYR A 64 -1.09 -6.10 -7.10
C TYR A 64 -2.53 -5.88 -7.58
N SER A 65 -2.87 -6.32 -8.79
CA SER A 65 -4.23 -6.21 -9.34
C SER A 65 -4.57 -7.47 -10.14
N ASP A 66 -5.86 -7.81 -10.18
CA ASP A 66 -6.36 -8.89 -11.03
C ASP A 66 -6.48 -8.46 -12.50
N SER A 67 -6.41 -7.15 -12.77
CA SER A 67 -6.50 -6.56 -14.12
C SER A 67 -5.20 -6.59 -14.91
N ILE A 68 -4.06 -6.85 -14.26
CA ILE A 68 -2.73 -6.85 -14.89
C ILE A 68 -2.24 -8.29 -15.13
N SER A 69 -1.34 -8.44 -16.10
CA SER A 69 -0.73 -9.73 -16.43
C SER A 69 0.04 -10.32 -15.24
N ASN A 70 0.14 -11.65 -15.21
CA ASN A 70 0.83 -12.37 -14.14
C ASN A 70 2.30 -11.95 -14.02
N ASP A 71 3.00 -11.73 -15.14
CA ASP A 71 4.40 -11.29 -15.13
C ASP A 71 4.60 -9.98 -14.36
N LYS A 72 3.67 -9.03 -14.49
CA LYS A 72 3.71 -7.76 -13.74
C LYS A 72 3.41 -7.97 -12.26
N ASN A 73 2.48 -8.88 -11.94
CA ASN A 73 2.23 -9.28 -10.55
C ASN A 73 3.45 -9.98 -9.92
N GLU A 74 4.23 -10.73 -10.69
CA GLU A 74 5.49 -11.32 -10.21
C GLU A 74 6.54 -10.26 -9.91
N ILE A 75 6.67 -9.23 -10.77
CA ILE A 75 7.58 -8.10 -10.51
C ILE A 75 7.18 -7.39 -9.21
N TRP A 76 5.89 -7.19 -8.97
CA TRP A 76 5.38 -6.64 -7.71
C TRP A 76 5.82 -7.48 -6.51
N LEU A 77 5.62 -8.80 -6.55
CA LEU A 77 6.04 -9.70 -5.47
C LEU A 77 7.55 -9.64 -5.22
N LYS A 78 8.35 -9.63 -6.29
CA LYS A 78 9.81 -9.47 -6.19
C LYS A 78 10.19 -8.15 -5.51
N SER A 79 9.49 -7.05 -5.81
CA SER A 79 9.74 -5.78 -5.14
C SER A 79 9.42 -5.80 -3.64
N CYS A 80 8.31 -6.42 -3.23
CA CYS A 80 7.98 -6.60 -1.81
C CYS A 80 9.01 -7.49 -1.09
N ASP A 81 9.50 -8.54 -1.75
CA ASP A 81 10.54 -9.42 -1.20
C ASP A 81 11.85 -8.67 -1.00
N ILE A 82 12.25 -7.79 -1.93
CA ILE A 82 13.44 -6.93 -1.79
C ILE A 82 13.31 -6.07 -0.53
N TYR A 83 12.17 -5.40 -0.31
CA TYR A 83 11.97 -4.58 0.88
C TYR A 83 11.93 -5.38 2.19
N THR A 84 11.44 -6.62 2.14
CA THR A 84 11.39 -7.48 3.34
C THR A 84 12.76 -8.03 3.72
N LYS A 85 13.61 -8.27 2.72
CA LYS A 85 14.98 -8.80 2.88
C LYS A 85 16.03 -7.70 2.96
N ASP A 86 15.61 -6.44 2.97
CA ASP A 86 16.53 -5.30 2.99
C ASP A 86 17.27 -5.26 4.34
N GLU A 87 18.57 -5.57 4.29
CA GLU A 87 19.47 -5.56 5.45
C GLU A 87 19.60 -4.16 6.08
N THR A 88 19.21 -3.10 5.35
CA THR A 88 19.30 -1.74 5.85
C THR A 88 18.32 -1.43 6.98
N ASN A 89 17.23 -2.17 7.12
CA ASN A 89 16.29 -2.01 8.22
C ASN A 89 15.95 -3.37 8.88
N PRO A 90 16.70 -3.78 9.93
CA PRO A 90 16.50 -5.07 10.60
C PRO A 90 15.16 -5.16 11.36
N ASN A 91 14.44 -4.05 11.52
CA ASN A 91 13.18 -3.99 12.26
C ASN A 91 11.93 -4.08 11.36
N VAL A 92 12.08 -4.51 10.11
CA VAL A 92 10.95 -4.70 9.20
C VAL A 92 10.19 -5.97 9.58
N LYS A 93 8.91 -5.80 9.89
CA LYS A 93 7.95 -6.90 10.04
C LYS A 93 7.05 -6.92 8.82
N SER A 94 6.82 -8.10 8.24
CA SER A 94 5.98 -8.26 7.06
C SER A 94 4.69 -9.01 7.37
N LEU A 95 3.56 -8.55 6.82
CA LEU A 95 2.29 -9.26 6.81
C LEU A 95 1.81 -9.42 5.37
N LYS A 96 1.75 -10.66 4.90
CA LYS A 96 1.25 -11.00 3.56
C LYS A 96 -0.23 -11.37 3.62
N LEU A 97 -1.05 -10.69 2.84
CA LEU A 97 -2.48 -10.93 2.73
C LEU A 97 -2.82 -11.61 1.39
N LYS A 98 -3.67 -12.63 1.43
CA LYS A 98 -4.17 -13.31 0.22
C LYS A 98 -5.22 -12.44 -0.49
N GLY A 99 -5.04 -12.24 -1.79
CA GLY A 99 -5.89 -11.44 -2.68
C GLY A 99 -5.10 -10.44 -3.53
N SER A 100 -5.82 -9.66 -4.34
CA SER A 100 -5.30 -8.43 -4.98
C SER A 100 -5.32 -7.26 -4.00
N LEU A 101 -4.47 -6.24 -4.24
CA LEU A 101 -4.36 -5.07 -3.36
C LEU A 101 -5.69 -4.35 -3.21
N GLU A 102 -6.33 -4.07 -4.35
CA GLU A 102 -7.63 -3.43 -4.45
C GLU A 102 -8.70 -4.15 -3.60
N GLN A 103 -8.80 -5.47 -3.73
CA GLN A 103 -9.79 -6.26 -3.01
C GLN A 103 -9.48 -6.30 -1.51
N VAL A 104 -8.22 -6.51 -1.14
CA VAL A 104 -7.81 -6.68 0.25
C VAL A 104 -8.01 -5.39 1.05
N LEU A 105 -7.71 -4.22 0.48
CA LEU A 105 -7.93 -2.94 1.14
C LEU A 105 -9.40 -2.70 1.48
N LEU A 106 -10.32 -3.12 0.60
CA LEU A 106 -11.76 -2.93 0.79
C LEU A 106 -12.42 -4.02 1.65
N THR A 107 -11.92 -5.25 1.62
CA THR A 107 -12.56 -6.39 2.32
C THR A 107 -11.91 -6.73 3.66
N LYS A 108 -10.59 -6.55 3.79
CA LYS A 108 -9.81 -6.87 5.00
C LYS A 108 -9.33 -5.61 5.72
N HIS A 109 -10.07 -4.50 5.57
CA HIS A 109 -9.73 -3.21 6.19
C HIS A 109 -9.51 -3.32 7.71
N GLN A 110 -10.28 -4.16 8.40
CA GLN A 110 -10.17 -4.31 9.85
C GLN A 110 -8.82 -4.89 10.27
N THR A 111 -8.27 -5.84 9.49
CA THR A 111 -6.92 -6.39 9.73
C THR A 111 -5.86 -5.30 9.58
N VAL A 112 -5.96 -4.46 8.56
CA VAL A 112 -5.04 -3.33 8.35
C VAL A 112 -5.11 -2.35 9.52
N VAL A 113 -6.32 -1.99 9.96
CA VAL A 113 -6.53 -1.11 11.11
C VAL A 113 -5.96 -1.71 12.40
N GLN A 114 -6.19 -3.01 12.66
CA GLN A 114 -5.63 -3.70 13.83
C GLN A 114 -4.11 -3.64 13.87
N VAL A 115 -3.45 -3.82 12.71
CA VAL A 115 -2.00 -3.70 12.59
C VAL A 115 -1.54 -2.28 12.96
N ILE A 116 -2.20 -1.26 12.43
CA ILE A 116 -1.89 0.14 12.75
C ILE A 116 -2.09 0.43 14.24
N VAL A 117 -3.22 0.01 14.82
CA VAL A 117 -3.53 0.19 16.24
C VAL A 117 -2.48 -0.49 17.12
N LYS A 118 -2.02 -1.70 16.76
CA LYS A 118 -0.97 -2.42 17.48
C LYS A 118 0.38 -1.68 17.44
N ILE A 119 0.73 -1.08 16.30
CA ILE A 119 1.96 -0.27 16.19
C ILE A 119 1.85 0.97 17.08
N LEU A 120 0.71 1.65 17.05
CA LEU A 120 0.46 2.85 17.86
C LEU A 120 0.44 2.53 19.36
N SER A 121 -0.17 1.44 19.78
CA SER A 121 -0.19 1.04 21.20
C SER A 121 1.21 0.69 21.69
N THR A 122 2.00 -0.02 20.87
CA THR A 122 3.41 -0.32 21.17
C THR A 122 4.20 0.98 21.34
N TYR A 123 4.06 1.92 20.40
CA TYR A 123 4.74 3.21 20.45
C TYR A 123 4.36 4.05 21.68
N LYS A 124 3.07 4.11 22.03
CA LYS A 124 2.59 4.80 23.24
C LYS A 124 3.20 4.20 24.51
N ASN A 125 3.26 2.88 24.60
CA ASN A 125 3.85 2.19 25.75
C ASN A 125 5.37 2.45 25.86
N THR A 126 6.09 2.59 24.74
CA THR A 126 7.51 2.94 24.74
C THR A 126 7.78 4.39 25.20
N LYS A 127 6.83 5.31 25.02
CA LYS A 127 6.95 6.72 25.43
C LYS A 127 6.50 7.02 26.86
N ASN A 128 5.72 6.14 27.48
CA ASN A 128 5.18 6.29 28.84
C ASN A 128 6.09 5.64 29.92
N ILE A 129 7.38 5.49 29.60
CA ILE A 129 8.48 5.15 30.50
C ILE A 129 9.46 6.32 30.43
#